data_AF-A0A661XMX8-F1
#
_entry.id   AF-A0A661XMX8-F1
#
_cell.length_a   1.000
_cell.length_b   1.000
_cell.length_c   1.000
_cell.angle_alpha   90.00
_cell.angle_beta   90.00
_cell.angle_gamma   90.00
#
_symmetry.space_group_name_H-M   'P 1'
#
loop_
_entity.id
_entity.type
_entity.pdbx_description
1 polymer ?
#
loop_
_entity_poly.entity_id
_entity_poly.type
_entity_poly.pdbx_seq_one_letter_code
_entity_poly.pdbx_strand_id
1 'polypeptide(L)' 'MMPWKETTTMEQKIEFSCEWRTGKYTITELCKAFEISRPTAYKLINRFENRRKEFDAPPEDE' A
#
# COMPACT_ATOMS: atom_id res chain seq x y z
N MET A 1 -27.17 11.59 9.48
CA MET A 1 -26.96 10.20 9.04
C MET A 1 -25.84 10.26 8.02
N MET A 2 -24.63 9.80 8.33
CA MET A 2 -23.49 9.91 7.40
C MET A 2 -23.66 8.85 6.31
N PRO A 3 -23.96 9.23 5.06
CA PRO A 3 -24.07 8.29 3.96
C PRO A 3 -22.67 8.07 3.39
N TRP A 4 -22.24 6.81 3.34
CA TRP A 4 -21.16 6.30 2.48
C TRP A 4 -19.71 6.73 2.82
N LYS A 5 -18.88 5.71 3.05
CA LYS A 5 -17.43 5.83 2.85
C LYS A 5 -17.21 5.74 1.33
N GLU A 6 -17.50 6.81 0.60
CA GLU A 6 -16.95 7.02 -0.75
C GLU A 6 -15.43 7.21 -0.61
N THR A 7 -14.76 6.12 -0.24
CA THR A 7 -13.32 6.12 -0.02
C THR A 7 -12.73 6.26 -1.42
N THR A 8 -12.15 7.43 -1.71
CA THR A 8 -11.56 7.65 -3.02
C THR A 8 -10.45 6.61 -3.23
N THR A 9 -10.19 6.23 -4.49
CA THR A 9 -9.11 5.27 -4.80
C THR A 9 -7.74 5.73 -4.26
N MET A 10 -7.59 7.01 -3.91
CA MET A 10 -6.39 7.56 -3.28
C MET A 10 -6.34 7.25 -1.77
N GLU A 11 -7.43 7.47 -1.04
CA GLU A 11 -7.52 7.18 0.40
C GLU A 11 -7.32 5.69 0.70
N GLN A 12 -7.95 4.81 -0.10
CA GLN A 12 -7.77 3.36 0.05
C GLN A 12 -6.31 2.93 -0.15
N LYS A 13 -5.57 3.59 -1.06
CA LYS A 13 -4.14 3.29 -1.27
C LYS A 13 -3.27 3.75 -0.11
N ILE A 14 -3.61 4.88 0.50
CA ILE A 14 -2.90 5.39 1.68
C ILE A 14 -3.13 4.43 2.85
N GLU A 15 -4.38 4.10 3.14
CA GLU A 15 -4.77 3.18 4.21
C GLU A 15 -4.13 1.80 4.01
N PHE A 16 -4.17 1.24 2.79
CA PHE A 16 -3.47 0.00 2.45
C PHE A 16 -1.96 0.07 2.73
N SER A 17 -1.29 1.16 2.36
CA SER A 17 0.15 1.32 2.59
C SER A 17 0.51 1.43 4.06
N CYS A 18 -0.34 2.05 4.87
CA CYS A 18 -0.17 2.12 6.32
C CYS A 18 -0.32 0.74 6.95
N GLU A 19 -1.39 0.01 6.61
CA GLU A 19 -1.62 -1.34 7.14
C GLU A 19 -0.53 -2.32 6.72
N TRP A 20 -0.08 -2.28 5.46
CA TRP A 20 1.05 -3.06 4.98
C TRP A 20 2.34 -2.76 5.77
N ARG A 21 2.60 -1.48 6.06
CA ARG A 21 3.77 -1.07 6.86
C ARG A 21 3.78 -1.60 8.28
N THR A 22 2.61 -1.90 8.86
CA THR A 22 2.56 -2.46 10.21
C THR A 22 3.16 -3.87 10.29
N GLY A 23 3.22 -4.60 9.16
CA GLY A 23 3.64 -5.99 9.10
C GLY A 23 2.71 -6.96 9.83
N LYS A 24 1.55 -6.51 10.32
CA LYS A 24 0.61 -7.31 11.11
C LYS A 24 -0.30 -8.18 10.26
N TYR A 25 -0.51 -7.80 9.01
CA TYR A 25 -1.43 -8.47 8.09
C TYR A 25 -0.69 -9.05 6.91
N THR A 26 -1.14 -10.22 6.46
CA THR A 26 -0.68 -10.80 5.21
C THR A 26 -1.32 -10.10 4.01
N ILE A 27 -0.68 -10.21 2.83
CA ILE A 27 -1.23 -9.68 1.57
C ILE A 27 -2.64 -10.21 1.31
N THR A 28 -2.92 -11.48 1.65
CA THR A 28 -4.24 -12.09 1.46
C THR A 28 -5.32 -11.43 2.33
N GLU A 29 -5.00 -11.11 3.57
CA GLU A 29 -5.92 -10.41 4.49
C GLU A 29 -6.18 -8.99 4.01
N LEU A 30 -5.13 -8.27 3.60
CA LEU A 30 -5.26 -6.94 3.03
C LEU A 30 -6.07 -6.94 1.72
N CYS A 31 -5.88 -7.92 0.84
CA CYS A 31 -6.69 -8.04 -0.38
C CYS A 31 -8.19 -8.16 -0.06
N LYS A 32 -8.54 -8.94 0.98
CA LYS A 32 -9.93 -9.11 1.42
C LYS A 32 -10.46 -7.84 2.09
N ALA A 33 -9.68 -7.21 2.97
CA ALA A 33 -10.09 -6.01 3.70
C ALA A 33 -10.33 -4.80 2.79
N PHE A 34 -9.55 -4.68 1.72
CA PHE A 34 -9.64 -3.59 0.75
C PHE A 34 -10.41 -3.96 -0.53
N GLU A 35 -10.98 -5.17 -0.60
CA GLU A 35 -11.69 -5.72 -1.77
C GLU A 35 -10.90 -5.57 -3.09
N ILE A 36 -9.57 -5.71 -3.01
CA ILE A 36 -8.67 -5.63 -4.16
C ILE A 36 -8.16 -6.99 -4.58
N SER A 37 -7.85 -7.12 -5.87
CA SER A 37 -7.18 -8.32 -6.37
C SER A 37 -5.73 -8.41 -5.88
N ARG A 38 -5.22 -9.63 -5.74
CA ARG A 38 -3.79 -9.90 -5.45
C ARG A 38 -2.83 -9.14 -6.37
N PRO A 39 -2.98 -9.16 -7.72
CA PRO A 39 -2.08 -8.41 -8.58
C PRO A 39 -2.15 -6.89 -8.37
N THR A 40 -3.31 -6.34 -7.97
CA THR A 40 -3.42 -4.93 -7.56
C THR A 40 -2.60 -4.65 -6.31
N ALA A 41 -2.72 -5.51 -5.28
CA ALA A 41 -1.96 -5.37 -4.04
C ALA A 41 -0.44 -5.40 -4.29
N TYR A 42 0.05 -6.34 -5.10
CA TYR A 42 1.48 -6.40 -5.47
C TYR A 42 1.95 -5.14 -6.20
N LYS A 43 1.16 -4.58 -7.12
CA LYS A 43 1.51 -3.32 -7.80
C LYS A 43 1.63 -2.15 -6.83
N LEU A 44 0.74 -2.08 -5.83
CA LEU A 44 0.78 -1.04 -4.79
C LEU A 44 2.03 -1.18 -3.92
N ILE A 45 2.33 -2.39 -3.46
CA ILE A 45 3.53 -2.69 -2.67
C ILE A 45 4.79 -2.36 -3.48
N ASN A 46 4.89 -2.83 -4.72
CA ASN A 46 6.05 -2.58 -5.58
C ASN A 46 6.27 -1.08 -5.79
N ARG A 47 5.20 -0.30 -6.03
CA ARG A 47 5.31 1.17 -6.17
C ARG A 47 5.78 1.83 -4.88
N PHE A 48 5.37 1.30 -3.74
CA PHE A 48 5.75 1.79 -2.42
C PHE A 48 7.22 1.48 -2.10
N GLU A 49 7.65 0.25 -2.34
CA GLU A 49 9.03 -0.18 -2.14
C GLU A 49 9.99 0.51 -3.11
N ASN A 50 9.58 0.73 -4.37
CA ASN A 50 10.40 1.45 -5.33
C ASN A 50 10.64 2.90 -4.89
N ARG A 51 9.64 3.57 -4.30
CA ARG A 51 9.85 4.88 -3.66
C ARG A 51 10.73 4.83 -2.41
N ARG A 52 10.73 3.71 -1.68
CA ARG A 52 11.62 3.55 -0.52
C ARG A 52 13.09 3.40 -0.94
N LYS A 53 13.35 2.65 -2.02
CA LYS A 53 14.70 2.45 -2.55
C LYS A 53 15.41 3.75 -2.93
N GLU A 54 14.65 4.80 -3.26
CA GLU A 54 15.21 6.12 -3.60
C GLU A 54 15.66 6.92 -2.36
N PHE A 55 15.13 6.60 -1.17
CA PHE A 55 15.51 7.22 0.11
C PHE A 55 16.54 6.40 0.90
N ASP A 56 16.52 5.07 0.75
CA ASP A 56 17.50 4.14 1.35
C ASP A 56 18.67 3.82 0.39
N ALA A 57 18.68 4.41 -0.82
CA ALA A 57 19.84 4.31 -1.69
C ALA A 57 21.04 4.93 -0.96
N PRO A 58 22.14 4.19 -0.78
CA PRO A 58 23.40 4.80 -0.42
C PRO A 58 23.67 5.93 -1.42
N PRO A 59 24.18 7.11 -0.98
CA PRO A 59 24.72 8.06 -1.94
C PRO A 59 25.68 7.28 -2.85
N GLU A 60 25.47 7.37 -4.17
CA GLU A 60 26.44 6.90 -5.15
C GLU A 60 27.70 7.77 -4.98
N ASP A 61 28.59 7.33 -4.10
CA ASP A 61 29.98 7.71 -4.07
C ASP A 61 30.80 6.52 -4.61
N GLU A 62 30.98 6.49 -5.93
CA GLU A 62 32.29 6.30 -6.60
C GLU A 62 32.23 6.67 -8.09
#